data_AF-A0A9D9P6C0-F1
#
_entry.id   AF-A0A9D9P6C0-F1
#
_cell.length_a   1.000
_cell.length_b   1.000
_cell.length_c   1.000
_cell.angle_alpha   90.00
_cell.angle_beta   90.00
_cell.angle_gamma   90.00
#
_symmetry.space_group_name_H-M   'P 1'
#
loop_
_entity.id
_entity.type
_entity.pdbx_description
1 polymer ?
#
loop_
_entity_poly.entity_id
_entity_poly.type
_entity_poly.pdbx_seq_one_letter_code
_entity_poly.pdbx_strand_id
1 'polypeptide(L)' 'MNTFDRLWTAIAILLAVFPFVALGFELAKSESLLTIAVFVAMAVLLFGTLIVGMRVKAEPSGEPRSTDEETSTVRSSR' A
#
# COMPACT_ATOMS: atom_id res chain seq x y z
N MET A 1 -4.91 -1.56 -15.45
CA MET A 1 -5.84 -1.08 -14.41
C MET A 1 -6.99 -0.40 -15.12
N ASN A 2 -8.22 -0.90 -14.92
CA ASN A 2 -9.38 -0.28 -15.53
C ASN A 2 -9.66 1.05 -14.84
N THR A 3 -10.31 1.99 -15.54
CA THR A 3 -10.71 3.29 -14.98
C THR A 3 -11.55 3.12 -13.71
N PHE A 4 -12.33 2.04 -13.67
CA PHE A 4 -13.11 1.60 -12.51
C PHE A 4 -12.23 1.29 -11.28
N ASP A 5 -11.16 0.51 -11.44
CA ASP A 5 -10.24 0.18 -10.35
C ASP A 5 -9.56 1.45 -9.80
N ARG A 6 -9.24 2.38 -10.70
CA ARG A 6 -8.61 3.65 -10.34
C ARG A 6 -9.55 4.55 -9.53
N LEU A 7 -10.84 4.58 -9.90
CA LEU A 7 -11.86 5.31 -9.14
C LEU A 7 -12.08 4.68 -7.75
N TRP A 8 -12.20 3.36 -7.67
CA TRP A 8 -12.37 2.68 -6.38
C TRP A 8 -11.16 2.84 -5.47
N THR A 9 -9.95 2.80 -6.03
CA THR A 9 -8.72 3.05 -5.27
C THR A 9 -8.71 4.47 -4.69
N ALA A 10 -9.12 5.47 -5.48
CA ALA A 10 -9.22 6.84 -4.99
C ALA A 10 -10.24 6.99 -3.86
N ILE A 11 -11.40 6.33 -3.97
CA ILE A 11 -12.42 6.31 -2.91
C ILE A 11 -11.88 5.65 -1.64
N ALA A 12 -11.18 4.52 -1.76
CA ALA A 12 -10.59 3.82 -0.62
C ALA A 12 -9.56 4.68 0.12
N ILE A 13 -8.70 5.39 -0.64
CA ILE A 13 -7.74 6.35 -0.06
C ILE A 13 -8.49 7.48 0.64
N LEU A 14 -9.52 8.04 0.01
CA LEU A 14 -10.29 9.12 0.59
C LEU A 14 -10.96 8.70 1.90
N LEU A 15 -11.56 7.50 1.94
CA LEU A 15 -12.16 6.93 3.15
C LEU A 15 -11.13 6.68 4.25
N ALA A 16 -9.92 6.26 3.90
CA ALA A 16 -8.85 6.05 4.86
C ALA A 16 -8.34 7.36 5.48
N VAL A 17 -8.27 8.44 4.71
CA VAL A 17 -7.76 9.75 5.17
C VAL A 17 -8.86 10.60 5.83
N PHE A 18 -10.12 10.39 5.46
CA PHE A 18 -11.28 11.14 5.96
C PHE A 18 -11.36 11.31 7.49
N PRO A 19 -11.24 10.25 8.33
CA PRO A 19 -11.32 10.40 9.78
C PRO A 19 -10.23 11.32 10.34
N PHE A 20 -9.02 11.27 9.77
CA PHE A 20 -7.91 12.15 10.20
C PHE A 20 -8.17 13.61 9.84
N VAL A 21 -8.80 13.88 8.69
CA VAL A 21 -9.19 15.24 8.30
C VAL A 21 -10.28 15.77 9.23
N ALA A 22 -11.30 14.95 9.54
CA ALA A 22 -12.38 15.33 10.44
C ALA A 22 -11.85 15.63 11.86
N LEU A 23 -10.99 14.76 12.40
CA LEU A 23 -10.30 14.98 13.67
C LEU A 23 -9.43 16.24 13.62
N GLY A 24 -8.64 16.43 12.56
CA GLY A 24 -7.78 17.60 12.41
C GLY A 24 -8.57 18.91 12.40
N PHE A 25 -9.75 18.92 11.77
CA PHE A 25 -10.63 20.09 11.75
C PHE A 25 -11.21 20.42 13.13
N GLU A 26 -11.59 19.39 13.89
CA GLU A 26 -12.10 19.56 15.25
C GLU A 26 -11.00 20.02 16.21
N LEU A 27 -9.80 19.45 16.10
CA LEU A 27 -8.62 19.92 16.84
C LEU A 27 -8.28 21.37 16.50
N ALA A 28 -8.34 21.75 15.22
CA ALA A 28 -8.04 23.12 14.80
C ALA A 28 -8.98 24.18 15.40
N LYS A 29 -10.20 23.78 15.80
CA LYS A 29 -11.17 24.68 16.44
C LYS A 29 -11.01 24.80 17.95
N SER A 30 -10.53 23.74 18.60
CA SER A 30 -10.69 23.56 20.05
C SER A 30 -9.35 23.57 20.81
N GLU A 31 -8.24 23.34 20.11
CA GLU A 31 -6.95 23.04 20.73
C GLU A 31 -5.83 24.03 20.40
N SER A 32 -4.72 23.93 21.15
CA SER A 32 -3.54 24.76 20.94
C SER A 32 -2.82 24.45 19.61
N LEU A 33 -2.11 25.44 19.07
CA LEU A 33 -1.27 25.27 17.87
C LEU A 33 -0.24 24.13 18.01
N LEU A 34 0.26 23.89 19.22
CA LEU A 34 1.20 22.81 19.49
C LEU A 34 0.53 21.44 19.31
N THR A 35 -0.69 21.27 19.83
CA THR A 35 -1.49 20.04 19.69
C THR A 35 -1.73 19.72 18.21
N ILE A 36 -2.08 20.75 17.42
CA ILE A 36 -2.28 20.63 15.98
C ILE A 36 -0.98 20.22 15.26
N ALA A 37 0.14 20.86 15.61
CA ALA A 37 1.43 20.53 15.02
C ALA A 37 1.85 19.08 15.30
N VAL A 38 1.64 18.60 16.53
CA VAL A 38 1.92 17.21 16.91
C VAL A 38 1.00 16.25 16.15
N PHE A 39 -0.29 16.55 16.05
CA PHE A 39 -1.24 15.74 15.28
C PHE A 39 -0.83 15.60 13.81
N VAL A 40 -0.45 16.71 13.17
CA VAL A 40 0.04 16.71 11.78
C VAL A 40 1.32 15.89 11.67
N ALA A 41 2.27 16.05 12.60
CA ALA A 41 3.50 15.25 12.60
C ALA A 41 3.21 13.75 12.70
N MET A 42 2.29 13.34 13.58
CA MET A 42 1.87 11.94 13.71
C MET A 42 1.20 11.41 12.43
N ALA A 43 0.34 12.20 11.79
CA ALA A 43 -0.27 11.83 10.52
C ALA A 43 0.78 11.65 9.42
N VAL A 44 1.73 12.58 9.30
CA VAL A 44 2.82 12.48 8.33
C VAL A 44 3.68 11.25 8.58
N LEU A 45 3.99 10.92 9.83
CA LEU A 45 4.73 9.71 10.18
C LEU A 45 3.95 8.44 9.82
N LEU A 46 2.65 8.39 10.13
CA LEU A 46 1.80 7.25 9.82
C LEU A 46 1.71 7.00 8.31
N PHE A 47 1.33 8.02 7.53
CA PHE A 47 1.19 7.86 6.08
C PHE A 47 2.55 7.74 5.40
N GLY A 48 3.58 8.44 5.88
CA GLY A 48 4.94 8.35 5.37
C GLY A 48 5.51 6.94 5.54
N THR A 49 5.38 6.35 6.73
CA THR A 49 5.80 4.97 6.98
C THR A 49 4.99 3.97 6.16
N LEU A 50 3.68 4.17 5.99
CA LEU A 50 2.86 3.32 5.12
C LEU A 50 3.35 3.36 3.67
N ILE A 51 3.61 4.56 3.13
CA ILE A 51 4.13 4.74 1.76
C ILE A 51 5.50 4.08 1.61
N VAL A 52 6.41 4.31 2.56
CA VAL A 52 7.75 3.68 2.55
C VAL A 52 7.61 2.15 2.66
N GLY A 53 6.76 1.64 3.54
CA GLY A 53 6.51 0.21 3.68
C GLY A 53 5.94 -0.43 2.41
N MET A 54 5.07 0.28 1.69
CA MET A 54 4.59 -0.15 0.37
C MET A 54 5.70 -0.18 -0.69
N ARG A 55 6.72 0.68 -0.58
CA ARG A 55 7.91 0.64 -1.45
C ARG A 55 8.87 -0.49 -1.07
N VAL A 56 8.86 -0.92 0.19
CA VAL A 56 9.75 -1.96 0.73
C VAL A 56 9.20 -3.38 0.49
N LYS A 57 7.90 -3.55 0.17
CA LYS A 57 7.30 -4.86 -0.10
C LYS A 57 7.39 -5.23 -1.59
N ALA A 58 7.93 -6.36 -2.03
CA ALA A 58 8.70 -7.40 -1.36
C ALA A 58 9.77 -7.86 -2.36
N GLU A 59 11.02 -7.99 -1.91
CA GLU A 59 11.95 -8.89 -2.59
C GLU A 59 11.27 -10.28 -2.56
N PRO A 60 10.93 -10.89 -3.72
CA PRO A 60 10.49 -12.26 -3.71
C PRO A 60 11.69 -13.05 -3.19
N SER A 61 11.62 -13.58 -1.96
CA SER A 61 12.51 -14.67 -1.58
C SER A 61 12.45 -15.68 -2.71
N GLY A 62 13.58 -15.88 -3.39
CA GLY A 62 13.75 -16.89 -4.43
C GLY A 62 13.17 -18.22 -3.96
N GLU A 63 12.52 -18.97 -4.83
CA GLU A 63 13.26 -19.79 -5.78
C GLU A 63 12.41 -20.06 -7.04
N PRO A 64 12.92 -19.79 -8.25
CA PRO A 64 12.44 -20.46 -9.44
C PRO A 64 13.03 -21.87 -9.41
N ARG A 65 12.24 -22.87 -9.01
CA ARG A 65 12.62 -24.26 -9.31
C ARG A 65 12.36 -24.50 -10.79
N SER A 66 13.32 -24.10 -11.61
CA SER A 66 13.54 -24.67 -12.93
C SER A 66 13.64 -26.18 -12.74
N THR A 67 12.58 -26.90 -13.09
CA THR A 67 12.69 -28.33 -13.36
C THR A 67 12.51 -28.45 -14.87
N ASP A 68 13.54 -28.01 -15.58
CA ASP A 68 13.86 -28.59 -16.87
C ASP A 68 14.34 -30.02 -16.58
N GLU A 69 13.41 -30.96 -16.44
CA GLU A 69 13.68 -32.33 -16.87
C GLU A 69 13.02 -32.50 -18.24
N GLU A 70 13.76 -32.01 -19.23
CA GLU A 70 13.78 -32.60 -20.56
C GLU A 70 14.21 -34.08 -20.41
N THR A 71 13.26 -35.00 -20.27
CA THR A 71 13.44 -36.42 -20.62
C THR A 71 12.09 -37.01 -20.97
N SER A 72 11.75 -36.94 -22.26
CA SER A 72 11.26 -38.06 -23.06
C SER A 72 10.38 -37.55 -24.21
N THR A 73 11.01 -36.86 -25.16
CA THR A 73 10.73 -37.13 -26.56
C THR A 73 11.05 -38.60 -26.86
N VAL A 74 10.12 -39.50 -26.53
CA VAL A 74 9.96 -40.78 -27.24
C VAL A 74 8.64 -40.64 -27.99
N ARG A 75 8.60 -39.79 -29.02
CA ARG A 75 8.55 -40.30 -30.39
C ARG A 75 9.10 -41.72 -30.47
N SER A 76 8.22 -42.71 -30.59
CA SER A 76 8.29 -43.73 -31.65
C SER A 76 7.41 -44.92 -31.26
N SER A 77 6.29 -45.02 -31.96
CA SER A 77 5.90 -46.26 -32.63
C SER A 77 6.21 -47.58 -31.91
N ARG A 78 5.25 -48.07 -31.14
CA ARG A 78 4.88 -49.49 -31.16
C ARG A 78 3.44 -49.69 -30.73
#